data_AF-A0ABD1PDT8-F1
#
_entry.id   AF-A0ABD1PDT8-F1
#
_cell.length_a   1.000
_cell.length_b   1.000
_cell.length_c   1.000
_cell.angle_alpha   90.00
_cell.angle_beta   90.00
_cell.angle_gamma   90.00
#
_symmetry.space_group_name_H-M   'P 1'
#
loop_
_entity.id
_entity.type
_entity.pdbx_description
1 polymer ?
#
loop_
_entity_poly.entity_id
_entity_poly.type
_entity_poly.pdbx_seq_one_letter_code
_entity_poly.pdbx_strand_id
1 'polypeptide(L)'
;MNSGFYNESPACHCEESSDNEGKNKQHYRKPIESKRGRPRGNKVSGTKKEVIDLRSLLTRCAQAMADNNTATANEFLKQIRQYSSPYGNATERLAHCFANALEARVAGTGSALYTALTSRRIPVAESLKAYQTYVAACPFKRMSNIFANKSIGRLTREATRIHINDFGILCGFQWPCLIQGISLRLGGSPLLYITGIDFPLPGFRPADGVEQTGRHLMNYCKRFNVPFECNAIAKK
;
A
#
# COMPACT_ATOMS: atom_id res chain seq x y z
N MET A 1 1.15 -9.12 -30.37
CA MET A 1 0.42 -7.87 -30.09
C MET A 1 -0.30 -8.03 -28.76
N ASN A 2 -0.14 -7.10 -27.81
CA ASN A 2 -1.02 -7.05 -26.64
C ASN A 2 -2.00 -5.88 -26.83
N SER A 3 -3.07 -6.12 -27.60
CA SER A 3 -4.12 -5.13 -27.90
C SER A 3 -4.80 -4.58 -26.63
N GLY A 4 -4.68 -5.30 -25.50
CA GLY A 4 -5.27 -4.92 -24.21
C GLY A 4 -4.71 -3.64 -23.59
N PHE A 5 -3.50 -3.19 -23.96
CA PHE A 5 -2.93 -1.95 -23.39
C PHE A 5 -3.67 -0.70 -23.87
N TYR A 6 -4.09 -0.66 -25.15
CA TYR A 6 -4.77 0.47 -25.76
C TYR A 6 -6.30 0.34 -25.83
N ASN A 7 -6.84 -0.85 -25.52
CA ASN A 7 -8.28 -1.13 -25.56
C ASN A 7 -9.02 -0.69 -24.29
N GLU A 8 -10.29 -0.34 -24.47
CA GLU A 8 -11.18 0.30 -23.48
C GLU A 8 -11.61 -0.60 -22.30
N SER A 9 -11.42 -1.91 -22.39
CA SER A 9 -11.82 -2.82 -21.30
C SER A 9 -10.64 -3.17 -20.37
N PRO A 10 -10.79 -3.04 -19.04
CA PRO A 10 -9.89 -3.66 -18.10
C PRO A 10 -10.26 -5.15 -18.03
N ALA A 11 -9.68 -5.97 -18.90
CA ALA A 11 -9.71 -7.41 -18.67
C ALA A 11 -8.79 -7.71 -17.47
N CYS A 12 -9.36 -7.62 -16.27
CA CYS A 12 -8.82 -8.28 -15.08
C CYS A 12 -8.98 -9.79 -15.28
N HIS A 13 -8.10 -10.40 -16.06
CA HIS A 13 -7.83 -11.82 -15.90
C HIS A 13 -6.72 -11.95 -14.86
N CYS A 14 -7.15 -12.16 -13.61
CA CYS A 14 -6.35 -12.91 -12.67
C CYS A 14 -6.35 -14.35 -13.17
N GLU A 15 -5.23 -14.83 -13.71
CA GLU A 15 -5.06 -16.27 -13.88
C GLU A 15 -4.93 -16.87 -12.48
N GLU A 16 -6.03 -17.42 -11.97
CA GLU A 16 -6.02 -18.35 -10.85
C GLU A 16 -5.42 -19.67 -11.36
N SER A 17 -4.35 -20.10 -10.70
CA SER A 17 -3.84 -21.47 -10.77
C SER A 17 -4.97 -22.44 -10.43
N SER A 18 -5.30 -23.30 -11.37
CA SER A 18 -6.39 -24.26 -11.29
C SER A 18 -5.97 -25.50 -10.52
N ASP A 19 -6.49 -25.66 -9.30
CA ASP A 19 -6.59 -26.96 -8.64
C ASP A 19 -8.00 -27.52 -8.86
N ASN A 20 -8.02 -28.75 -9.39
CA ASN A 20 -9.16 -29.42 -9.97
C ASN A 20 -9.69 -30.48 -8.99
N GLU A 21 -10.87 -30.27 -8.38
CA GLU A 21 -11.58 -31.35 -7.68
C GLU A 21 -13.11 -31.33 -7.91
N GLY A 22 -13.56 -32.35 -8.64
CA GLY A 22 -14.68 -33.23 -8.29
C GLY A 22 -16.02 -32.61 -7.89
N LYS A 23 -16.93 -32.46 -8.85
CA LYS A 23 -18.37 -32.31 -8.61
C LYS A 23 -18.94 -33.59 -7.98
N ASN A 24 -19.61 -33.47 -6.83
CA ASN A 24 -20.68 -34.42 -6.49
C ASN A 24 -21.85 -33.71 -5.80
N LYS A 25 -23.00 -33.69 -6.50
CA LYS A 25 -24.27 -33.14 -6.00
C LYS A 25 -24.92 -34.20 -5.12
N GLN A 26 -25.24 -33.87 -3.86
CA GLN A 26 -26.15 -34.68 -3.06
C GLN A 26 -27.29 -33.84 -2.49
N HIS A 27 -28.48 -34.42 -2.63
CA HIS A 27 -29.79 -33.94 -2.22
C HIS A 27 -29.87 -33.58 -0.73
N TYR A 28 -30.39 -32.40 -0.42
CA TYR A 28 -30.87 -32.05 0.93
C TYR A 28 -32.19 -32.80 1.23
N ARG A 29 -32.14 -33.78 2.13
CA ARG A 29 -33.32 -34.32 2.85
C ARG A 29 -33.43 -33.63 4.21
N LYS A 30 -34.59 -33.03 4.51
CA LYS A 30 -34.90 -32.49 5.85
C LYS A 30 -34.94 -33.62 6.88
N PRO A 31 -34.28 -33.51 8.05
CA PRO A 31 -34.48 -34.46 9.15
C PRO A 31 -35.69 -34.08 10.02
N ILE A 32 -36.37 -35.12 10.48
CA ILE A 32 -37.56 -35.13 11.34
C ILE A 32 -37.19 -34.74 12.78
N GLU A 33 -38.04 -33.91 13.40
CA GLU A 33 -37.95 -33.53 14.81
C GLU A 33 -38.07 -34.75 15.74
N SER A 34 -37.12 -34.88 16.67
CA SER A 34 -37.27 -35.76 17.84
C SER A 34 -37.04 -34.97 19.12
N LYS A 35 -38.08 -34.89 19.95
CA LYS A 35 -38.04 -34.30 21.29
C LYS A 35 -37.29 -35.25 22.23
N ARG A 36 -36.17 -34.82 22.83
CA ARG A 36 -35.61 -35.46 24.04
C ARG A 36 -34.68 -34.53 24.83
N GLY A 37 -35.06 -34.30 26.09
CA GLY A 37 -34.24 -34.12 27.30
C GLY A 37 -33.04 -33.15 27.29
N ARG A 38 -33.14 -32.06 28.07
CA ARG A 38 -32.01 -31.21 28.50
C ARG A 38 -31.02 -31.98 29.40
N PRO A 39 -29.71 -31.96 29.13
CA PRO A 39 -28.70 -32.07 30.17
C PRO A 39 -28.29 -30.68 30.64
N ARG A 40 -28.27 -30.50 31.97
CA ARG A 40 -27.88 -29.27 32.66
C ARG A 40 -26.35 -29.12 32.56
N GLY A 41 -25.88 -28.35 31.58
CA GLY A 41 -24.46 -28.05 31.41
C GLY A 41 -23.99 -27.00 32.41
N ASN A 42 -22.95 -27.34 33.18
CA ASN A 42 -22.26 -26.43 34.10
C ASN A 42 -21.90 -25.12 33.39
N LYS A 43 -22.29 -23.99 34.01
CA LYS A 43 -21.75 -22.66 33.66
C LYS A 43 -20.26 -22.67 33.98
N VAL A 44 -19.43 -22.99 32.99
CA VAL A 44 -18.07 -22.47 32.97
C VAL A 44 -18.23 -20.96 32.87
N SER A 45 -17.91 -20.28 33.96
CA SER A 45 -17.74 -18.83 34.00
C SER A 45 -16.65 -18.47 33.00
N GLY A 46 -17.03 -18.29 31.73
CA GLY A 46 -16.21 -17.57 30.78
C GLY A 46 -15.96 -16.22 31.40
N THR A 47 -14.72 -15.96 31.79
CA THR A 47 -14.20 -14.61 31.99
C THR A 47 -14.76 -13.78 30.85
N LYS A 48 -15.68 -12.86 31.16
CA LYS A 48 -16.16 -11.88 30.19
C LYS A 48 -14.89 -11.21 29.67
N LYS A 49 -14.45 -11.56 28.46
CA LYS A 49 -13.47 -10.76 27.75
C LYS A 49 -14.16 -9.43 27.60
N GLU A 50 -13.77 -8.48 28.44
CA GLU A 50 -14.20 -7.10 28.32
C GLU A 50 -13.84 -6.71 26.88
N VAL A 51 -14.86 -6.49 26.06
CA VAL A 51 -14.65 -6.09 24.67
C VAL A 51 -14.23 -4.64 24.74
N ILE A 52 -12.91 -4.42 24.84
CA ILE A 52 -12.33 -3.09 24.87
C ILE A 52 -12.54 -2.46 23.49
N ASP A 53 -13.31 -1.37 23.46
CA ASP A 53 -13.47 -0.56 22.26
C ASP A 53 -12.26 0.38 22.09
N LEU A 54 -11.20 -0.15 21.47
CA LEU A 54 -9.99 0.59 21.13
C LEU A 54 -10.27 1.82 20.25
N ARG A 55 -11.31 1.80 19.40
CA ARG A 55 -11.66 2.96 18.57
C ARG A 55 -12.17 4.11 19.45
N SER A 56 -13.09 3.81 20.36
CA SER A 56 -13.60 4.81 21.30
C SER A 56 -12.49 5.35 22.20
N LEU A 57 -11.56 4.51 22.66
CA LEU A 57 -10.40 4.97 23.43
C LEU A 57 -9.51 5.92 22.64
N LEU A 58 -9.20 5.61 21.37
CA LEU A 58 -8.42 6.49 20.49
C LEU A 58 -9.10 7.84 20.28
N THR A 59 -10.41 7.85 20.03
CA THR A 59 -11.19 9.09 19.85
C THR A 59 -11.19 9.95 21.11
N ARG A 60 -11.41 9.34 22.29
CA ARG A 60 -11.38 10.05 23.57
C ARG A 60 -9.99 10.57 23.91
N CYS A 61 -8.95 9.81 23.60
CA CYS A 61 -7.56 10.23 23.74
C CYS A 61 -7.26 11.46 22.87
N ALA A 62 -7.65 11.42 21.59
CA ALA A 62 -7.49 12.54 20.67
C ALA A 62 -8.26 13.79 21.15
N GLN A 63 -9.48 13.63 21.66
CA GLN A 63 -10.27 14.73 22.23
C GLN A 63 -9.57 15.35 23.45
N ALA A 64 -9.12 14.53 24.41
CA ALA A 64 -8.39 15.02 25.58
C ALA A 64 -7.11 15.77 25.19
N MET A 65 -6.41 15.35 24.13
CA MET A 65 -5.26 16.09 23.60
C MET A 65 -5.66 17.42 22.97
N ALA A 66 -6.76 17.48 22.24
CA ALA A 66 -7.27 18.73 21.65
C ALA A 66 -7.66 19.75 22.74
N ASP A 67 -8.20 19.26 23.86
CA ASP A 67 -8.57 20.07 25.03
C ASP A 67 -7.37 20.42 25.93
N ASN A 68 -6.14 20.10 25.51
CA ASN A 68 -4.89 20.25 26.29
C ASN A 68 -4.91 19.53 27.65
N ASN A 69 -5.78 18.53 27.83
CA ASN A 69 -5.86 17.72 29.03
C ASN A 69 -4.89 16.54 28.93
N THR A 70 -3.60 16.83 29.12
CA THR A 70 -2.50 15.86 28.98
C THR A 70 -2.59 14.71 29.98
N ALA A 71 -3.07 14.97 31.20
CA ALA A 71 -3.28 13.94 32.22
C ALA A 71 -4.27 12.86 31.74
N THR A 72 -5.45 13.29 31.28
CA THR A 72 -6.49 12.37 30.78
C THR A 72 -6.06 11.68 29.49
N ALA A 73 -5.38 12.40 28.59
CA ALA A 73 -4.82 11.81 27.38
C ALA A 73 -3.82 10.68 27.70
N ASN A 74 -2.95 10.87 28.69
CA ASN A 74 -2.00 9.87 29.14
C ASN A 74 -2.67 8.64 29.78
N GLU A 75 -3.78 8.81 30.50
CA GLU A 75 -4.57 7.68 31.01
C GLU A 75 -5.17 6.85 29.88
N PHE A 76 -5.75 7.49 28.87
CA PHE A 76 -6.24 6.77 27.70
C PHE A 76 -5.11 6.07 26.94
N LEU A 77 -3.95 6.71 26.78
CA LEU A 77 -2.78 6.09 26.15
C LEU A 77 -2.35 4.82 26.90
N LYS A 78 -2.30 4.84 28.23
CA LYS A 78 -1.98 3.65 29.04
C LYS A 78 -2.96 2.51 28.76
N GLN A 79 -4.26 2.80 28.70
CA GLN A 79 -5.27 1.79 28.36
C GLN A 79 -5.10 1.28 26.93
N ILE A 80 -4.90 2.16 25.95
CA ILE A 80 -4.67 1.76 24.55
C ILE A 80 -3.43 0.85 24.47
N ARG A 81 -2.35 1.16 25.19
CA ARG A 81 -1.14 0.33 25.21
C ARG A 81 -1.34 -1.05 25.82
N GLN A 82 -2.21 -1.16 26.83
CA GLN A 82 -2.54 -2.45 27.44
C GLN A 82 -3.21 -3.42 26.45
N TYR A 83 -3.99 -2.90 25.50
CA TYR A 83 -4.81 -3.71 24.60
C TYR A 83 -4.39 -3.66 23.12
N SER A 84 -3.44 -2.79 22.76
CA SER A 84 -2.91 -2.73 21.39
C SER A 84 -1.72 -3.66 21.21
N SER A 85 -1.57 -4.19 20.00
CA SER A 85 -0.47 -5.10 19.65
C SER A 85 -0.09 -4.93 18.19
N PRO A 86 1.22 -4.86 17.85
CA PRO A 86 1.67 -4.81 16.46
C PRO A 86 1.46 -6.14 15.71
N TYR A 87 1.26 -7.24 16.43
CA TYR A 87 1.03 -8.58 15.87
C TYR A 87 -0.41 -9.07 16.08
N GLY A 88 -1.27 -8.19 16.58
CA GLY A 88 -2.66 -8.46 16.91
C GLY A 88 -3.60 -8.45 15.71
N ASN A 89 -4.90 -8.40 15.99
CA ASN A 89 -5.92 -8.21 14.97
C ASN A 89 -5.85 -6.81 14.32
N ALA A 90 -6.68 -6.55 13.31
CA ALA A 90 -6.66 -5.28 12.58
C ALA A 90 -6.83 -4.05 13.49
N THR A 91 -7.75 -4.11 14.46
CA THR A 91 -8.01 -3.02 15.41
C THR A 91 -6.85 -2.81 16.37
N GLU A 92 -6.25 -3.89 16.88
CA GLU A 92 -5.10 -3.83 17.79
C GLU A 92 -3.86 -3.23 17.11
N ARG A 93 -3.59 -3.60 15.85
CA ARG A 93 -2.48 -3.04 15.06
C ARG A 93 -2.70 -1.57 14.75
N LEU A 94 -3.91 -1.20 14.37
CA LEU A 94 -4.28 0.19 14.15
C LEU A 94 -4.07 1.01 15.42
N ALA A 95 -4.60 0.55 16.55
CA ALA A 95 -4.43 1.21 17.83
C ALA A 95 -2.96 1.33 18.26
N HIS A 96 -2.15 0.32 17.98
CA HIS A 96 -0.72 0.34 18.27
C HIS A 96 0.01 1.44 17.47
N CYS A 97 -0.26 1.55 16.17
CA CYS A 97 0.31 2.59 15.31
C CYS A 97 -0.11 4.00 15.77
N PHE A 98 -1.39 4.19 16.08
CA PHE A 98 -1.88 5.48 16.58
C PHE A 98 -1.32 5.82 17.96
N ALA A 99 -1.17 4.85 18.86
CA ALA A 99 -0.56 5.09 20.17
C ALA A 99 0.88 5.61 20.03
N ASN A 100 1.69 5.02 19.14
CA ASN A 100 3.04 5.53 18.84
C ASN A 100 3.01 7.00 18.39
N ALA A 101 2.10 7.36 17.49
CA ALA A 101 1.98 8.72 16.97
C ALA A 101 1.47 9.72 18.02
N LEU A 102 0.49 9.31 18.83
CA LEU A 102 -0.10 10.12 19.88
C LEU A 102 0.89 10.39 21.02
N GLU A 103 1.67 9.38 21.42
CA GLU A 103 2.78 9.57 22.37
C GLU A 103 3.84 10.53 21.85
N ALA A 104 4.24 10.36 20.58
CA ALA A 104 5.19 11.28 19.93
C ALA A 104 4.66 12.72 19.86
N ARG A 105 3.35 12.90 19.70
CA ARG A 105 2.70 14.21 19.73
C ARG A 105 2.71 14.83 21.12
N VAL A 106 2.33 14.07 22.16
CA VAL A 106 2.32 14.56 23.56
C VAL A 106 3.72 14.90 24.03
N ALA A 107 4.72 14.11 23.66
CA ALA A 107 6.12 14.35 24.01
C ALA A 107 6.79 15.45 23.16
N GLY A 108 6.13 15.97 22.11
CA GLY A 108 6.73 16.93 21.19
C GLY A 108 7.88 16.36 20.33
N THR A 109 8.01 15.03 20.26
CA THR A 109 9.12 14.34 19.56
C THR A 109 8.79 13.91 18.14
N GLY A 110 7.57 14.17 17.65
CA GLY A 110 7.10 13.73 16.35
C GLY A 110 8.01 14.10 15.16
N SER A 111 8.53 15.34 15.13
CA SER A 111 9.42 15.80 14.06
C SER A 111 10.78 15.06 14.06
N ALA A 112 11.36 14.87 15.25
CA ALA A 112 12.61 14.15 15.41
C ALA A 112 12.46 12.66 15.04
N LEU A 113 11.37 12.02 15.49
CA LEU A 113 11.05 10.64 15.14
C LEU A 113 10.80 10.47 13.63
N TYR A 114 10.03 11.36 13.02
CA TYR A 114 9.79 11.35 11.58
C TYR A 114 11.11 11.49 10.81
N THR A 115 11.98 12.42 11.22
CA THR A 115 13.31 12.61 10.62
C THR A 115 14.15 11.35 10.77
N ALA A 116 14.21 10.74 11.96
CA ALA A 116 14.97 9.52 12.19
C ALA A 116 14.46 8.34 11.34
N LEU A 117 13.14 8.17 11.24
CA LEU A 117 12.50 7.12 10.44
C LEU A 117 12.72 7.32 8.94
N THR A 118 12.59 8.55 8.44
CA THR A 118 12.81 8.87 7.02
C THR A 118 14.30 8.90 6.64
N SER A 119 15.19 9.11 7.60
CA SER A 119 16.64 8.99 7.39
C SER A 119 17.10 7.55 7.24
N ARG A 120 16.31 6.58 7.71
CA ARG A 120 16.63 5.17 7.56
C ARG A 120 16.51 4.77 6.10
N ARG A 121 17.66 4.50 5.47
CA ARG A 121 17.70 3.94 4.11
C ARG A 121 17.12 2.52 4.13
N ILE A 122 15.94 2.35 3.55
CA ILE A 122 15.35 1.04 3.29
C ILE A 122 15.99 0.48 2.01
N PRO A 123 16.59 -0.72 2.05
CA PRO A 123 17.13 -1.35 0.84
C PRO A 123 16.05 -1.50 -0.24
N VAL A 124 16.41 -1.25 -1.51
CA VAL A 124 15.46 -1.35 -2.64
C VAL A 124 14.79 -2.73 -2.72
N ALA A 125 15.52 -3.79 -2.37
CA ALA A 125 14.99 -5.16 -2.33
C ALA A 125 13.87 -5.32 -1.28
N GLU A 126 14.00 -4.69 -0.10
CA GLU A 126 12.96 -4.70 0.92
C GLU A 126 11.75 -3.87 0.48
N SER A 127 11.98 -2.68 -0.11
CA SER A 127 10.92 -1.85 -0.69
C SER A 127 10.16 -2.58 -1.79
N LEU A 128 10.85 -3.34 -2.65
CA LEU A 128 10.23 -4.16 -3.69
C LEU A 128 9.38 -5.28 -3.08
N LYS A 129 9.89 -6.00 -2.07
CA LYS A 129 9.16 -7.06 -1.38
C LYS A 129 7.89 -6.52 -0.70
N ALA A 130 8.01 -5.38 -0.03
CA ALA A 130 6.87 -4.69 0.58
C ALA A 130 5.84 -4.26 -0.48
N TYR A 131 6.28 -3.68 -1.59
CA TYR A 131 5.41 -3.30 -2.70
C TYR A 131 4.67 -4.49 -3.31
N GLN A 132 5.38 -5.60 -3.59
CA GLN A 132 4.79 -6.85 -4.09
C GLN A 132 3.73 -7.41 -3.15
N THR A 133 4.03 -7.43 -1.85
CA THR A 133 3.10 -7.88 -0.81
C THR A 133 1.85 -7.00 -0.79
N TYR A 134 2.04 -5.68 -0.87
CA TYR A 134 0.94 -4.71 -0.86
C TYR A 134 0.03 -4.85 -2.09
N VAL A 135 0.58 -4.94 -3.31
CA VAL A 135 -0.24 -5.09 -4.53
C VAL A 135 -0.89 -6.46 -4.67
N ALA A 136 -0.35 -7.49 -3.99
CA ALA A 136 -0.98 -8.81 -3.90
C ALA A 136 -2.15 -8.81 -2.88
N ALA A 137 -1.99 -8.11 -1.76
CA ALA A 137 -3.01 -8.04 -0.71
C ALA A 137 -4.13 -7.03 -1.01
N CYS A 138 -3.82 -5.95 -1.74
CA CYS A 138 -4.73 -4.83 -1.93
C CYS A 138 -4.62 -4.25 -3.36
N PRO A 139 -5.75 -4.07 -4.07
CA PRO A 139 -5.71 -3.70 -5.48
C PRO A 139 -5.57 -2.19 -5.73
N PHE A 140 -5.68 -1.32 -4.71
CA PHE A 140 -5.82 0.13 -4.92
C PHE A 140 -4.68 0.74 -5.74
N LYS A 141 -3.43 0.49 -5.36
CA LYS A 141 -2.28 1.05 -6.10
C LYS A 141 -2.09 0.42 -7.47
N ARG A 142 -2.34 -0.89 -7.61
CA ARG A 142 -2.31 -1.57 -8.90
C ARG A 142 -3.35 -0.98 -9.85
N MET A 143 -4.59 -0.82 -9.40
CA MET A 143 -5.68 -0.23 -10.20
C MET A 143 -5.38 1.23 -10.57
N SER A 144 -4.90 2.04 -9.62
CA SER A 144 -4.49 3.42 -9.86
C SER A 144 -3.41 3.50 -10.95
N ASN A 145 -2.35 2.68 -10.84
CA ASN A 145 -1.27 2.64 -11.84
C ASN A 145 -1.76 2.17 -13.21
N ILE A 146 -2.61 1.14 -13.28
CA ILE A 146 -3.18 0.65 -14.55
C ILE A 146 -4.01 1.75 -15.21
N PHE A 147 -4.90 2.38 -14.46
CA PHE A 147 -5.76 3.44 -14.98
C PHE A 147 -4.95 4.63 -15.50
N ALA A 148 -3.98 5.11 -14.73
CA ALA A 148 -3.09 6.19 -15.12
C ALA A 148 -2.29 5.84 -16.38
N ASN A 149 -1.64 4.66 -16.40
CA ASN A 149 -0.79 4.25 -17.51
C ASN A 149 -1.60 4.01 -18.79
N LYS A 150 -2.81 3.43 -18.71
CA LYS A 150 -3.72 3.30 -19.86
C LYS A 150 -4.16 4.66 -20.38
N SER A 151 -4.50 5.59 -19.49
CA SER A 151 -4.92 6.94 -19.87
C SER A 151 -3.79 7.69 -20.58
N ILE A 152 -2.57 7.68 -20.03
CA ILE A 152 -1.37 8.23 -20.67
C ILE A 152 -1.14 7.56 -22.01
N GLY A 153 -1.18 6.23 -22.06
CA GLY A 153 -0.97 5.45 -23.29
C GLY A 153 -1.94 5.83 -24.41
N ARG A 154 -3.22 6.04 -24.07
CA ARG A 154 -4.27 6.48 -25.01
C ARG A 154 -4.03 7.89 -25.51
N LEU A 155 -3.79 8.84 -24.61
CA LEU A 155 -3.60 10.25 -24.96
C LEU A 155 -2.33 10.50 -25.77
N THR A 156 -1.34 9.63 -25.63
CA THR A 156 -0.03 9.77 -26.30
C THR A 156 0.13 8.81 -27.48
N ARG A 157 -0.94 8.17 -27.97
CA ARG A 157 -0.88 7.06 -28.94
C ARG A 157 -0.02 7.37 -30.17
N GLU A 158 -0.14 8.57 -30.70
CA GLU A 158 0.55 9.05 -31.92
C GLU A 158 1.73 9.99 -31.60
N ALA A 159 1.97 10.27 -30.32
CA ALA A 159 3.05 11.16 -29.92
C ALA A 159 4.41 10.48 -30.16
N THR A 160 5.33 11.23 -30.77
CA THR A 160 6.72 10.81 -30.99
C THR A 160 7.60 11.05 -29.77
N ARG A 161 7.17 11.91 -28.84
CA ARG A 161 7.83 12.23 -27.57
C ARG A 161 6.79 12.30 -26.45
N ILE A 162 7.11 11.73 -25.30
CA ILE A 162 6.27 11.71 -24.09
C ILE A 162 7.09 12.26 -22.94
N HIS A 163 6.61 13.31 -22.29
CA HIS A 163 7.21 13.85 -21.07
C HIS A 163 6.26 13.64 -19.89
N ILE A 164 6.72 12.90 -18.88
CA ILE A 164 5.99 12.64 -17.63
C ILE A 164 6.66 13.40 -16.49
N ASN A 165 5.86 14.14 -15.71
CA ASN A 165 6.29 14.71 -14.43
C ASN A 165 5.66 13.88 -13.31
N ASP A 166 6.48 13.15 -12.54
CA ASP A 166 6.03 12.24 -11.49
C ASP A 166 6.36 12.79 -10.11
N PHE A 167 5.32 13.21 -9.39
CA PHE A 167 5.41 13.71 -8.02
C PHE A 167 5.28 12.53 -7.04
N GLY A 168 6.36 12.25 -6.31
CA GLY A 168 6.46 11.06 -5.47
C GLY A 168 6.82 9.83 -6.29
N ILE A 169 7.85 9.95 -7.13
CA ILE A 169 8.31 8.85 -8.01
C ILE A 169 8.78 7.62 -7.22
N LEU A 170 9.23 7.79 -5.97
CA LEU A 170 9.66 6.71 -5.09
C LEU A 170 10.65 5.76 -5.82
N CYS A 171 10.33 4.47 -5.89
CA CYS A 171 11.12 3.44 -6.60
C CYS A 171 10.76 3.29 -8.09
N GLY A 172 9.84 4.10 -8.63
CA GLY A 172 9.47 4.09 -10.05
C GLY A 172 8.66 2.87 -10.51
N PHE A 173 8.09 2.08 -9.59
CA PHE A 173 7.42 0.80 -9.91
C PHE A 173 6.17 0.92 -10.78
N GLN A 174 5.64 2.13 -11.00
CA GLN A 174 4.53 2.37 -11.92
C GLN A 174 4.95 2.27 -13.40
N TRP A 175 6.14 2.79 -13.73
CA TRP A 175 6.54 3.05 -15.11
C TRP A 175 6.93 1.82 -15.95
N PRO A 176 7.42 0.70 -15.39
CA PRO A 176 7.71 -0.52 -16.17
C PRO A 176 6.57 -0.99 -17.08
N CYS A 177 5.32 -0.94 -16.59
CA CYS A 177 4.16 -1.33 -17.38
C CYS A 177 3.89 -0.36 -18.55
N LEU A 178 4.08 0.95 -18.35
CA LEU A 178 3.93 1.95 -19.41
C LEU A 178 5.04 1.80 -20.46
N ILE A 179 6.30 1.65 -20.01
CA ILE A 179 7.47 1.47 -20.90
C ILE A 179 7.27 0.26 -21.80
N GLN A 180 6.85 -0.87 -21.24
CA GLN A 180 6.53 -2.05 -22.03
C GLN A 180 5.37 -1.79 -23.00
N GLY A 181 4.30 -1.13 -22.55
CA GLY A 181 3.16 -0.80 -23.41
C GLY A 181 3.54 0.06 -24.62
N ILE A 182 4.32 1.13 -24.43
CA ILE A 182 4.74 2.02 -25.52
C ILE A 182 5.80 1.39 -26.43
N SER A 183 6.61 0.44 -25.93
CA SER A 183 7.58 -0.29 -26.75
C SER A 183 6.94 -1.15 -27.86
N LEU A 184 5.66 -1.48 -27.68
CA LEU A 184 4.89 -2.32 -28.62
C LEU A 184 4.10 -1.50 -29.65
N ARG A 185 4.32 -0.18 -29.74
CA ARG A 185 3.63 0.68 -30.71
C ARG A 185 4.03 0.35 -32.14
N LEU A 186 3.01 0.28 -33.00
CA LEU A 186 3.20 0.28 -34.45
C LEU A 186 3.75 1.66 -34.85
N GLY A 187 4.89 1.69 -35.53
CA GLY A 187 5.62 2.93 -35.86
C GLY A 187 6.83 3.22 -34.96
N GLY A 188 7.08 2.39 -33.94
CA GLY A 188 8.26 2.49 -33.07
C GLY A 188 7.98 3.16 -31.74
N SER A 189 8.94 3.01 -30.83
CA SER A 189 8.88 3.56 -29.47
C SER A 189 9.08 5.08 -29.48
N PRO A 190 8.25 5.87 -28.78
CA PRO A 190 8.49 7.30 -28.63
C PRO A 190 9.70 7.57 -27.74
N LEU A 191 10.27 8.77 -27.81
CA LEU A 191 11.18 9.27 -26.77
C LEU A 191 10.40 9.45 -25.48
N LEU A 192 10.80 8.73 -24.44
CA LEU A 192 10.24 8.88 -23.10
C LEU A 192 11.17 9.74 -22.24
N TYR A 193 10.65 10.85 -21.74
CA TYR A 193 11.32 11.70 -20.77
C TYR A 193 10.55 11.65 -19.45
N ILE A 194 11.22 11.35 -18.33
CA ILE A 194 10.60 11.38 -17.00
C ILE A 194 11.32 12.38 -16.09
N THR A 195 10.60 13.40 -15.62
CA THR A 195 11.01 14.18 -14.44
C THR A 195 10.51 13.45 -13.20
N GLY A 196 11.40 12.81 -12.45
CA GLY A 196 11.10 12.25 -11.15
C GLY A 196 11.27 13.29 -10.05
N ILE A 197 10.25 13.48 -9.23
CA ILE A 197 10.25 14.45 -8.13
C ILE A 197 10.01 13.70 -6.83
N ASP A 198 10.87 13.89 -5.84
CA ASP A 198 10.69 13.33 -4.50
C ASP A 198 11.32 14.25 -3.44
N PHE A 199 11.07 13.94 -2.17
CA PHE A 199 11.71 14.62 -1.06
C PHE A 199 13.21 14.34 -1.03
N PRO A 200 14.03 15.32 -0.60
CA PRO A 200 15.46 15.12 -0.46
C PRO A 200 15.77 14.11 0.63
N LEU A 201 16.67 13.18 0.32
CA LEU A 201 17.28 12.32 1.34
C LEU A 201 18.15 13.17 2.29
N PRO A 202 18.23 12.80 3.57
CA PRO A 202 19.16 13.46 4.49
C PRO A 202 20.62 13.10 4.14
N GLY A 203 21.54 14.01 4.49
CA GLY A 203 22.97 13.86 4.27
C GLY A 203 23.49 14.52 2.98
N PHE A 204 24.67 14.11 2.52
CA PHE A 204 25.42 14.77 1.45
C PHE A 204 24.89 14.53 0.03
N ARG A 205 23.91 13.63 -0.12
CA ARG A 205 23.37 13.25 -1.43
C ARG A 205 21.84 13.25 -1.41
N PRO A 206 21.21 14.44 -1.42
CA PRO A 206 19.76 14.57 -1.31
C PRO A 206 19.00 13.98 -2.49
N ALA A 207 19.62 13.93 -3.68
CA ALA A 207 19.02 13.38 -4.90
C ALA A 207 19.29 11.88 -5.13
N ASP A 208 20.10 11.22 -4.30
CA ASP A 208 20.55 9.83 -4.50
C ASP A 208 19.39 8.88 -4.82
N GLY A 209 18.28 8.99 -4.09
CA GLY A 209 17.12 8.10 -4.24
C GLY A 209 16.46 8.25 -5.62
N VAL A 210 16.13 9.48 -6.00
CA VAL A 210 15.49 9.76 -7.30
C VAL A 210 16.43 9.52 -8.48
N GLU A 211 17.73 9.79 -8.33
CA GLU A 211 18.75 9.46 -9.33
C GLU A 211 18.91 7.96 -9.51
N GLN A 212 18.87 7.19 -8.42
CA GLN A 212 18.88 5.73 -8.47
C GLN A 212 17.63 5.18 -9.18
N THR A 213 16.46 5.73 -8.90
CA THR A 213 15.24 5.39 -9.63
C THR A 213 15.35 5.70 -11.12
N GLY A 214 15.88 6.87 -11.49
CA GLY A 214 16.17 7.22 -12.89
C GLY A 214 17.09 6.21 -13.59
N ARG A 215 18.17 5.78 -12.92
CA ARG A 215 19.08 4.74 -13.44
C ARG A 215 18.39 3.40 -13.64
N HIS A 216 17.54 2.97 -12.71
CA HIS A 216 16.77 1.72 -12.85
C HIS A 216 15.80 1.79 -14.04
N LEU A 217 15.09 2.91 -14.19
CA LEU A 217 14.18 3.11 -15.33
C LEU A 217 14.94 3.15 -16.66
N MET A 218 16.09 3.82 -16.71
CA MET A 218 16.95 3.84 -17.89
C MET A 218 17.39 2.42 -18.30
N ASN A 219 17.81 1.60 -17.33
CA ASN A 219 18.18 0.21 -17.61
C ASN A 219 16.99 -0.62 -18.11
N TYR A 220 15.79 -0.38 -17.57
CA TYR A 220 14.58 -1.03 -18.04
C TYR A 220 14.21 -0.58 -19.47
N CYS A 221 14.27 0.71 -19.77
CA CYS A 221 14.04 1.25 -21.13
C CYS A 221 15.00 0.65 -22.17
N LYS A 222 16.29 0.50 -21.83
CA LYS A 222 17.28 -0.18 -22.69
C LYS A 222 16.84 -1.60 -23.06
N ARG A 223 16.29 -2.35 -22.12
CA ARG A 223 15.81 -3.73 -22.36
C ARG A 223 14.64 -3.79 -23.37
N PHE A 224 13.85 -2.73 -23.45
CA PHE A 224 12.68 -2.65 -24.35
C PHE A 224 12.92 -1.74 -25.56
N ASN A 225 14.17 -1.31 -25.81
CA ASN A 225 14.53 -0.40 -26.91
C ASN A 225 13.66 0.87 -26.94
N VAL A 226 13.37 1.43 -25.76
CA VAL A 226 12.68 2.71 -25.63
C VAL A 226 13.73 3.81 -25.43
N PRO A 227 13.84 4.80 -26.33
CA PRO A 227 14.73 5.94 -26.11
C PRO A 227 14.27 6.71 -24.87
N PHE A 228 15.20 6.98 -23.94
CA PHE A 228 14.86 7.44 -22.60
C PHE A 228 15.80 8.52 -22.08
N GLU A 229 15.22 9.53 -21.45
CA GLU A 229 15.89 10.57 -20.68
C GLU A 229 15.19 10.75 -19.33
N CYS A 230 15.93 11.17 -18.30
CA CYS A 230 15.33 11.49 -17.02
C CYS A 230 15.96 12.71 -16.35
N ASN A 231 15.14 13.44 -15.61
CA ASN A 231 15.58 14.49 -14.71
C ASN A 231 15.15 14.15 -13.28
N ALA A 232 16.09 14.26 -12.34
CA ALA A 232 15.90 13.95 -10.95
C ALA A 232 15.81 15.23 -10.13
N ILE A 233 14.67 15.47 -9.48
CA ILE A 233 14.44 16.64 -8.63
C ILE A 233 14.19 16.17 -7.21
N ALA A 234 15.10 16.52 -6.30
CA ALA A 234 14.94 16.30 -4.86
C ALA A 234 14.68 17.65 -4.16
N LYS A 235 13.40 17.99 -3.95
CA LYS A 235 12.98 19.27 -3.36
C LYS A 235 11.79 19.08 -2.42
N LYS A 236 11.64 20.00 -1.46
CA LYS A 236 10.48 20.12 -0.57
C LYS A 236 9.43 21.04 -1.17
#